data_AF-A0A174CSA8-F1
#
_entry.id   AF-A0A174CSA8-F1
#
_cell.length_a   1.000
_cell.length_b   1.000
_cell.length_c   1.000
_cell.angle_alpha   90.00
_cell.angle_beta   90.00
_cell.angle_gamma   90.00
#
_symmetry.space_group_name_H-M   'P 1'
#
loop_
_entity.id
_entity.type
_entity.pdbx_description
1 polymer ?
#
loop_
_entity_poly.entity_id
_entity_poly.type
_entity_poly.pdbx_seq_one_letter_code
_entity_poly.pdbx_strand_id
1 'polypeptide(L)'
;MTFFMELRRREEKGREEGRAEGRAEGRAEGRAEGRAEGRAEGRAEGLAEGKAKGTIKGKAEGRWTTLVELVHDGLLTMKEAAKRAGMTEEAFRKLAMH
;
A
#
# COMPACT_ATOMS: atom_id res chain seq x y z
N MET A 1 4.11 44.23 49.51
CA MET A 1 3.88 43.35 48.35
C MET A 1 2.40 43.04 48.32
N THR A 2 1.64 43.62 47.39
CA THR A 2 0.18 43.77 47.48
C THR A 2 -0.58 42.58 46.87
N PHE A 3 -1.74 42.25 47.44
CA PHE A 3 -2.71 41.22 47.03
C PHE A 3 -2.99 41.20 45.51
N PHE A 4 -2.90 42.38 44.88
CA PHE A 4 -3.08 42.58 43.44
C PHE A 4 -2.00 41.88 42.58
N MET A 5 -0.76 41.77 43.07
CA MET A 5 0.32 41.04 42.40
C MET A 5 0.12 39.53 42.45
N GLU A 6 -0.42 38.99 43.56
CA GLU A 6 -0.71 37.55 43.68
C GLU A 6 -1.88 37.12 42.80
N LEU A 7 -2.93 37.95 42.71
CA LEU A 7 -4.07 37.70 41.84
C LEU A 7 -3.65 37.66 40.36
N ARG A 8 -2.88 38.66 39.91
CA ARG A 8 -2.34 38.69 38.54
C ARG A 8 -1.45 37.47 38.26
N ARG A 9 -0.65 37.03 39.22
CA ARG A 9 0.22 35.83 39.09
C ARG A 9 -0.59 34.54 38.98
N ARG A 10 -1.73 34.44 39.69
CA ARG A 10 -2.65 33.30 39.60
C ARG A 10 -3.37 33.26 38.25
N GLU A 11 -3.80 34.42 37.74
CA GLU A 11 -4.43 34.53 36.42
C GLU A 11 -3.43 34.24 35.29
N GLU A 12 -2.19 34.73 35.38
CA GLU A 12 -1.13 34.38 34.43
C GLU A 12 -0.84 32.88 34.43
N LYS A 13 -0.71 32.27 35.62
CA LYS A 13 -0.51 30.81 35.72
C LYS A 13 -1.67 30.02 35.14
N GLY A 14 -2.91 30.35 35.49
CA GLY A 14 -4.08 29.65 34.95
C GLY A 14 -4.21 29.79 33.43
N ARG A 15 -3.83 30.95 32.87
CA ARG A 15 -3.81 31.17 31.43
C ARG A 15 -2.67 30.43 30.73
N GLU A 16 -1.52 30.32 31.38
CA GLU A 16 -0.37 29.58 30.87
C GLU A 16 -0.63 28.07 30.91
N GLU A 17 -1.21 27.56 32.00
CA GLU A 17 -1.64 26.17 32.17
C GLU A 17 -2.71 25.78 31.15
N GLY A 18 -3.79 26.56 31.00
CA GLY A 18 -4.83 26.28 30.01
C GLY A 18 -4.32 26.32 28.56
N ARG A 19 -3.35 27.18 28.25
CA ARG A 19 -2.68 27.20 26.93
C ARG A 19 -1.72 26.04 26.72
N ALA A 20 -1.08 25.56 27.78
CA ALA A 20 -0.19 24.40 27.72
C ALA A 20 -1.00 23.13 27.51
N GLU A 21 -2.10 22.97 28.25
CA GLU A 21 -3.01 21.83 28.19
C GLU A 21 -3.71 21.74 26.83
N GLY A 22 -4.34 22.83 26.35
CA GLY A 22 -5.00 22.83 25.04
C GLY A 22 -4.03 22.58 23.86
N ARG A 23 -2.76 23.01 23.98
CA ARG A 23 -1.72 22.68 22.97
C ARG A 23 -1.21 21.25 23.08
N ALA A 24 -1.26 20.64 24.27
CA ALA A 24 -0.86 19.25 24.46
C ALA A 24 -1.94 18.32 23.90
N GLU A 25 -3.20 18.60 24.23
CA GLU A 25 -4.37 17.84 23.79
C GLU A 25 -4.54 17.91 22.27
N GLY A 26 -4.57 19.11 21.68
CA GLY A 26 -4.69 19.26 20.23
C GLY A 26 -3.53 18.66 19.43
N ARG A 27 -2.32 18.57 20.01
CA ARG A 27 -1.19 17.85 19.37
C ARG A 27 -1.26 16.34 19.54
N ALA A 28 -1.88 15.85 20.60
CA ALA A 28 -2.07 14.42 20.81
C ALA A 28 -3.15 13.90 19.86
N GLU A 29 -4.28 14.60 19.79
CA GLU A 29 -5.43 14.27 18.94
C GLU A 29 -5.07 14.35 17.45
N GLY A 30 -4.50 15.47 16.99
CA GLY A 30 -4.09 15.62 15.60
C GLY A 30 -3.00 14.63 15.13
N ARG A 31 -2.14 14.15 16.04
CA ARG A 31 -1.19 13.07 15.72
C ARG A 31 -1.83 11.68 15.72
N ALA A 32 -2.88 11.46 16.50
CA ALA A 32 -3.60 10.20 16.53
C ALA A 32 -4.42 10.03 15.25
N GLU A 33 -5.20 11.06 14.88
CA GLU A 33 -5.98 11.09 13.64
C GLU A 33 -5.09 10.99 12.39
N GLY A 34 -4.06 11.83 12.27
CA GLY A 34 -3.17 11.81 11.10
C GLY A 34 -2.42 10.48 10.91
N ARG A 35 -2.14 9.73 11.99
CA ARG A 35 -1.56 8.38 11.87
C ARG A 35 -2.60 7.29 11.56
N ALA A 36 -3.85 7.48 11.96
CA ALA A 36 -4.92 6.54 11.67
C ALA A 36 -5.31 6.62 10.19
N GLU A 37 -5.55 7.84 9.69
CA GLU A 37 -5.88 8.11 8.28
C GLU A 37 -4.73 7.69 7.35
N GLY A 38 -3.50 8.15 7.60
CA GLY A 38 -2.36 7.79 6.74
C GLY A 38 -2.05 6.29 6.69
N ARG A 39 -2.38 5.52 7.74
CA ARG A 39 -2.25 4.05 7.71
C ARG A 39 -3.43 3.35 7.06
N ALA A 40 -4.61 3.95 7.03
CA ALA A 40 -5.78 3.40 6.37
C ALA A 40 -5.64 3.56 4.85
N GLU A 41 -5.33 4.78 4.40
CA GLU A 41 -5.09 5.10 2.99
C GLU A 41 -3.91 4.31 2.43
N GLY A 42 -2.75 4.34 3.08
CA GLY A 42 -1.57 3.62 2.60
C GLY A 42 -1.75 2.09 2.54
N ARG A 43 -2.59 1.52 3.42
CA ARG A 43 -2.93 0.09 3.35
C ARG A 43 -3.92 -0.20 2.23
N ALA A 44 -4.93 0.64 2.04
CA ALA A 44 -5.93 0.46 0.98
C ALA A 44 -5.28 0.54 -0.41
N GLU A 45 -4.45 1.56 -0.65
CA GLU A 45 -3.72 1.73 -1.91
C GLU A 45 -2.73 0.58 -2.15
N GLY A 46 -1.91 0.24 -1.17
CA GLY A 46 -0.93 -0.84 -1.30
C GLY A 46 -1.58 -2.22 -1.54
N LEU A 47 -2.73 -2.50 -0.93
CA LEU A 47 -3.49 -3.74 -1.17
C LEU A 47 -4.15 -3.75 -2.55
N ALA A 48 -4.73 -2.63 -2.99
CA ALA A 48 -5.37 -2.54 -4.30
C ALA A 48 -4.33 -2.71 -5.42
N GLU A 49 -3.22 -1.99 -5.33
CA GLU A 49 -2.14 -2.05 -6.32
C GLU A 49 -1.45 -3.42 -6.31
N GLY A 50 -1.16 -3.97 -5.13
CA GLY A 50 -0.55 -5.29 -4.97
C GLY A 50 -1.45 -6.42 -5.49
N LYS A 51 -2.75 -6.38 -5.20
CA LYS A 51 -3.71 -7.37 -5.71
C LYS A 51 -3.90 -7.27 -7.22
N ALA A 52 -4.01 -6.05 -7.77
CA ALA A 52 -4.17 -5.87 -9.21
C ALA A 52 -2.93 -6.37 -9.97
N LYS A 53 -1.74 -5.95 -9.55
CA LYS A 53 -0.47 -6.39 -10.17
C LYS A 53 -0.26 -7.90 -10.01
N GLY A 54 -0.51 -8.44 -8.81
CA GLY A 54 -0.36 -9.86 -8.52
C GLY A 54 -1.35 -10.74 -9.30
N THR A 55 -2.61 -10.33 -9.43
CA THR A 55 -3.61 -11.11 -10.20
C THR A 55 -3.37 -11.06 -11.70
N ILE A 56 -2.92 -9.92 -12.25
CA ILE A 56 -2.55 -9.83 -13.67
C ILE A 56 -1.33 -10.71 -13.94
N LYS A 57 -0.28 -10.57 -13.13
CA LYS A 57 0.96 -11.35 -13.29
C LYS A 57 0.70 -12.85 -13.11
N GLY A 58 0.01 -13.26 -12.06
CA GLY A 58 -0.30 -14.67 -11.80
C GLY A 58 -1.21 -15.32 -12.85
N LYS A 59 -2.21 -14.58 -13.37
CA LYS A 59 -3.05 -15.08 -14.48
C LYS A 59 -2.27 -15.20 -15.78
N ALA A 60 -1.36 -14.26 -16.06
CA ALA A 60 -0.48 -14.37 -17.22
C ALA A 60 0.44 -15.57 -17.06
N GLU A 61 1.18 -15.69 -15.95
CA GLU A 61 2.07 -16.81 -15.65
C GLU A 61 1.37 -18.16 -15.74
N GLY A 62 0.20 -18.32 -15.11
CA GLY A 62 -0.59 -19.56 -15.19
C GLY A 62 -1.09 -19.89 -16.60
N ARG A 63 -1.33 -18.88 -17.45
CA ARG A 63 -1.71 -19.11 -18.85
C ARG A 63 -0.55 -19.70 -19.64
N TRP A 64 0.67 -19.26 -19.38
CA TRP A 64 1.88 -19.76 -20.05
C TRP A 64 2.21 -21.18 -19.62
N THR A 65 2.11 -21.49 -18.33
CA THR A 65 2.36 -22.84 -17.82
C THR A 65 1.42 -23.86 -18.48
N THR A 66 0.12 -23.57 -18.55
CA THR A 66 -0.83 -24.45 -19.26
C THR A 66 -0.50 -24.58 -20.75
N LEU A 67 -0.06 -23.50 -21.41
CA LEU A 67 0.34 -23.60 -22.83
C LEU A 67 1.60 -24.45 -23.01
N VAL A 68 2.56 -24.39 -22.09
CA VAL A 68 3.78 -25.21 -22.12
C VAL A 68 3.46 -26.68 -21.86
N GLU A 69 2.58 -26.98 -20.91
CA GLU A 69 2.08 -28.33 -20.62
C GLU A 69 1.42 -28.93 -21.86
N LEU A 70 0.50 -28.20 -22.51
CA LEU A 70 -0.17 -28.66 -23.72
C LEU A 70 0.80 -28.93 -24.88
N VAL A 71 1.93 -28.22 -24.94
CA VAL A 71 2.96 -28.50 -25.94
C VAL A 71 3.79 -29.73 -25.57
N HIS A 72 4.12 -29.92 -24.29
CA HIS A 72 4.79 -31.14 -23.81
C HIS A 72 3.94 -32.39 -24.04
N ASP A 73 2.62 -32.27 -23.83
CA ASP A 73 1.65 -33.35 -24.07
C ASP A 73 1.43 -33.62 -25.57
N GLY A 74 2.04 -32.84 -26.46
CA GLY A 74 1.89 -32.96 -27.91
C GLY A 74 0.52 -32.53 -28.43
N LEU A 75 -0.31 -31.92 -27.59
CA LEU A 75 -1.65 -31.41 -27.92
C LEU A 75 -1.61 -30.07 -28.65
N LEU A 76 -0.51 -29.32 -28.51
CA LEU A 76 -0.25 -28.08 -29.21
C LEU A 76 1.15 -28.07 -29.83
N THR A 77 1.28 -27.41 -30.98
CA THR A 77 2.60 -27.07 -31.51
C THR A 77 3.16 -25.82 -30.82
N MET A 78 4.50 -25.72 -30.73
CA MET A 78 5.19 -24.52 -30.20
C MET A 78 4.72 -23.23 -30.90
N LYS A 79 4.45 -23.31 -32.21
CA LYS A 79 3.95 -22.20 -33.03
C LYS A 79 2.55 -21.75 -32.62
N GLU A 80 1.64 -22.69 -32.41
CA GLU A 80 0.27 -22.39 -31.97
C GLU A 80 0.26 -21.86 -30.55
N ALA A 81 1.10 -22.42 -29.67
CA ALA A 81 1.21 -22.00 -28.30
C ALA A 81 1.74 -20.56 -28.22
N ALA A 82 2.80 -20.23 -28.96
CA ALA A 82 3.36 -18.88 -29.10
C ALA A 82 2.38 -17.86 -29.71
N LYS A 83 1.52 -18.30 -30.63
CA LYS A 83 0.45 -17.43 -31.16
C LYS A 83 -0.66 -17.17 -30.14
N ARG A 84 -1.09 -18.19 -29.39
CA ARG A 84 -2.16 -18.09 -28.36
C ARG A 84 -1.77 -17.23 -27.15
N ALA A 85 -0.48 -17.29 -26.91
CA ALA A 85 0.32 -16.47 -26.06
C ALA A 85 0.41 -14.99 -26.49
N GLY A 86 0.56 -14.73 -27.79
CA GLY A 86 0.86 -13.39 -28.29
C GLY A 86 2.35 -13.04 -28.20
N MET A 87 3.26 -14.02 -28.29
CA MET A 87 4.70 -13.80 -28.35
C MET A 87 5.34 -14.60 -29.49
N THR A 88 6.65 -14.43 -29.71
CA THR A 88 7.38 -15.19 -30.72
C THR A 88 7.66 -16.62 -30.26
N GLU A 89 7.85 -17.54 -31.21
CA GLU A 89 8.19 -18.94 -30.92
C GLU A 89 9.48 -19.07 -30.10
N GLU A 90 10.46 -18.20 -30.35
CA GLU A 90 11.71 -18.14 -29.60
C GLU A 90 11.48 -17.72 -28.14
N ALA A 91 10.63 -16.71 -27.91
CA ALA A 91 10.28 -16.27 -26.57
C ALA A 91 9.53 -17.36 -25.81
N PHE A 92 8.60 -18.04 -26.49
CA PHE A 92 7.86 -19.16 -25.92
C PHE A 92 8.78 -20.36 -25.61
N ARG A 93 9.75 -20.65 -26.48
CA ARG A 93 10.75 -21.70 -26.23
C ARG A 93 11.62 -21.40 -25.01
N LYS A 94 12.05 -20.15 -24.82
CA LYS A 94 12.81 -19.77 -23.62
C LYS A 94 11.98 -19.95 -22.34
N LEU A 95 10.68 -19.68 -22.40
CA LEU A 95 9.74 -19.92 -21.30
C LEU A 95 9.50 -21.41 -21.03
N ALA A 96 9.47 -22.24 -22.07
CA ALA A 96 9.25 -23.68 -21.94
C ALA A 96 10.48 -24.47 -21.47
N MET A 97 11.68 -23.87 -21.50
CA MET A 97 12.95 -24.51 -21.09
C MET A 97 13.44 -24.07 -19.71
N HIS A 98 12.70 -23.19 -19.01
CA HIS A 98 12.93 -22.82 -17.61
C HIS A 98 11.99 -23.61 -16.69
#